data_AF-A0A7S2JV19-F1
#
_entry.id   AF-A0A7S2JV19-F1
#
_cell.length_a   1.000
_cell.length_b   1.000
_cell.length_c   1.000
_cell.angle_alpha   90.00
_cell.angle_beta   90.00
_cell.angle_gamma   90.00
#
_symmetry.space_group_name_H-M   'P 1'
#
loop_
_entity.id
_entity.type
_entity.pdbx_description
1 polymer ?
#
loop_
_entity_poly.entity_id
_entity_poly.type
_entity_poly.pdbx_seq_one_letter_code
_entity_poly.pdbx_strand_id
1 'polypeptide(L)'
;RGATVTWRVAGGILISDRAELWIGCEAAPFTGKMTTTFVGTHGDLTNPSRVFNVDYADYGLPSKREVWANGIIVGHGGRFECHGAPKTSWTRLRADAAAGTRALRLDPAPAGWEVGDELVVASTSASEAESERATVSAVRGDQVSLSAALRYSHGGAWTGRGARLNAEVGVLTRNIVFRGIVDVAECAAQLRIPSAAATRACYGGQMAFLHGPGGA
;
A
#
# COMPACT_ATOMS: atom_id res chain seq x y z
N ARG A 1 0.22 -21.76 -10.50
CA ARG A 1 1.39 -21.19 -9.78
C ARG A 1 2.25 -20.44 -10.79
N GLY A 2 2.84 -19.29 -10.42
CA GLY A 2 3.71 -18.53 -11.31
C GLY A 2 3.03 -17.79 -12.48
N ALA A 3 1.69 -17.66 -12.45
CA ALA A 3 0.96 -16.89 -13.45
C ALA A 3 1.28 -15.40 -13.32
N THR A 4 1.37 -14.69 -14.45
CA THR A 4 1.40 -13.23 -14.48
C THR A 4 0.06 -12.72 -15.00
N VAL A 5 -0.65 -11.94 -14.20
CA VAL A 5 -1.96 -11.35 -14.50
C VAL A 5 -1.83 -9.84 -14.51
N THR A 6 -2.20 -9.21 -15.63
CA THR A 6 -2.17 -7.75 -15.74
C THR A 6 -3.53 -7.26 -16.16
N TRP A 7 -4.15 -6.43 -15.33
CA TRP A 7 -5.39 -5.75 -15.64
C TRP A 7 -5.13 -4.26 -15.82
N ARG A 8 -5.72 -3.69 -16.88
CA ARG A 8 -5.79 -2.26 -17.10
C ARG A 8 -7.26 -1.89 -17.18
N VAL A 9 -7.76 -1.28 -16.11
CA VAL A 9 -9.19 -1.03 -15.91
C VAL A 9 -9.45 0.45 -16.07
N ALA A 10 -10.29 0.83 -17.03
CA ALA A 10 -10.79 2.20 -17.10
C ALA A 10 -11.90 2.39 -16.05
N GLY A 11 -11.75 3.37 -15.16
CA GLY A 11 -12.62 3.50 -13.99
C GLY A 11 -12.26 2.52 -12.89
N GLY A 12 -13.26 1.84 -12.31
CA GLY A 12 -13.09 0.94 -11.17
C GLY A 12 -13.80 -0.41 -11.34
N ILE A 13 -13.66 -1.26 -10.32
CA ILE A 13 -14.34 -2.54 -10.19
C ILE A 13 -15.41 -2.39 -9.10
N LEU A 14 -16.68 -2.59 -9.44
CA LEU A 14 -17.79 -2.69 -8.49
C LEU A 14 -18.07 -4.17 -8.21
N ILE A 15 -18.03 -4.55 -6.95
CA ILE A 15 -18.48 -5.86 -6.47
C ILE A 15 -19.84 -5.62 -5.79
N SER A 16 -20.93 -5.90 -6.51
CA SER A 16 -22.31 -5.64 -6.09
C SER A 16 -22.87 -6.73 -5.16
N ASP A 17 -24.13 -6.59 -4.76
CA ASP A 17 -24.86 -7.57 -3.95
C ASP A 17 -24.70 -9.00 -4.49
N ARG A 18 -24.32 -9.92 -3.59
CA ARG A 18 -24.05 -11.36 -3.84
C ARG A 18 -22.96 -11.64 -4.89
N ALA A 19 -22.22 -10.62 -5.33
CA ALA A 19 -21.04 -10.79 -6.19
C ALA A 19 -19.79 -10.98 -5.33
N GLU A 20 -18.86 -11.78 -5.82
CA GLU A 20 -17.60 -12.03 -5.14
C GLU A 20 -16.42 -11.88 -6.09
N LEU A 21 -15.34 -11.28 -5.60
CA LEU A 21 -14.03 -11.26 -6.26
C LEU A 21 -12.99 -11.90 -5.35
N TRP A 22 -12.39 -12.98 -5.83
CA TRP A 22 -11.36 -13.73 -5.12
C TRP A 22 -10.03 -13.68 -5.86
N ILE A 23 -8.97 -13.30 -5.16
CA ILE A 23 -7.58 -13.40 -5.63
C ILE A 23 -6.82 -14.27 -4.62
N GLY A 24 -6.78 -15.57 -4.90
CA GLY A 24 -6.33 -16.55 -3.91
C GLY A 24 -7.31 -16.73 -2.75
N CYS A 25 -7.00 -17.62 -1.83
CA CYS A 25 -7.70 -17.78 -0.56
C CYS A 25 -6.70 -18.08 0.57
N GLU A 26 -7.16 -18.02 1.83
CA GLU A 26 -6.31 -18.26 2.99
C GLU A 26 -5.56 -19.60 2.93
N ALA A 27 -6.27 -20.67 2.55
CA ALA A 27 -5.68 -22.02 2.42
C ALA A 27 -4.79 -22.18 1.18
N ALA A 28 -4.96 -21.35 0.16
CA ALA A 28 -4.20 -21.39 -1.09
C ALA A 28 -3.96 -19.98 -1.63
N PRO A 29 -2.97 -19.25 -1.07
CA PRO A 29 -2.70 -17.90 -1.51
C PRO A 29 -2.24 -17.84 -2.98
N PHE A 30 -2.56 -16.75 -3.65
CA PHE A 30 -2.07 -16.51 -5.01
C PHE A 30 -0.57 -16.25 -4.97
N THR A 31 0.21 -17.13 -5.59
CA THR A 31 1.69 -17.05 -5.66
C THR A 31 2.22 -16.52 -6.98
N GLY A 32 1.34 -16.15 -7.91
CA GLY A 32 1.71 -15.48 -9.14
C GLY A 32 1.99 -13.98 -8.93
N LYS A 33 2.21 -13.26 -10.03
CA LYS A 33 2.26 -11.79 -10.03
C LYS A 33 0.96 -11.25 -10.61
N MET A 34 0.31 -10.35 -9.90
CA MET A 34 -0.88 -9.64 -10.36
C MET A 34 -0.66 -8.14 -10.25
N THR A 35 -0.97 -7.42 -11.31
CA THR A 35 -0.98 -5.95 -11.31
C THR A 35 -2.26 -5.45 -11.94
N THR A 36 -3.06 -4.74 -11.14
CA THR A 36 -4.23 -4.00 -11.60
C THR A 36 -3.90 -2.53 -11.64
N THR A 37 -3.97 -1.94 -12.84
CA THR A 37 -3.78 -0.52 -13.07
C THR A 37 -5.13 0.11 -13.39
N PHE A 38 -5.62 0.97 -12.49
CA PHE A 38 -6.80 1.78 -12.73
C PHE A 38 -6.43 3.03 -13.53
N VAL A 39 -7.23 3.31 -14.56
CA VAL A 39 -7.03 4.34 -15.56
C VAL A 39 -8.23 5.27 -15.55
N GLY A 40 -7.99 6.54 -15.30
CA GLY A 40 -8.98 7.59 -15.40
C GLY A 40 -8.36 8.94 -15.07
N THR A 41 -9.12 10.00 -15.28
CA THR A 41 -8.68 11.39 -15.06
C THR A 41 -9.50 12.02 -13.94
N HIS A 42 -9.08 13.19 -13.46
CA HIS A 42 -9.90 13.94 -12.49
C HIS A 42 -11.28 14.29 -13.07
N GLY A 43 -11.36 14.53 -14.39
CA GLY A 43 -12.63 14.79 -15.09
C GLY A 43 -13.64 13.64 -15.00
N ASP A 44 -13.21 12.42 -14.69
CA ASP A 44 -14.14 11.30 -14.47
C ASP A 44 -15.01 11.49 -13.21
N LEU A 45 -14.59 12.34 -12.26
CA LEU A 45 -15.36 12.67 -11.05
C LEU A 45 -16.63 13.48 -11.33
N THR A 46 -16.80 14.02 -12.53
CA THR A 46 -18.02 14.74 -12.94
C THR A 46 -18.78 13.99 -14.03
N ASN A 47 -18.34 12.79 -14.40
CA ASN A 47 -18.96 12.00 -15.45
C ASN A 47 -20.30 11.40 -14.97
N PRO A 48 -21.46 11.81 -15.53
CA PRO A 48 -22.76 11.36 -15.07
C PRO A 48 -23.02 9.87 -15.36
N SER A 49 -22.24 9.25 -16.24
CA SER A 49 -22.27 7.83 -16.55
C SER A 49 -21.41 6.98 -15.62
N ARG A 50 -20.64 7.58 -14.71
CA ARG A 50 -19.76 6.88 -13.74
C ARG A 50 -20.24 7.08 -12.31
N VAL A 51 -21.48 6.70 -12.06
CA VAL A 51 -22.16 7.00 -10.80
C VAL A 51 -22.75 5.73 -10.20
N PHE A 52 -22.66 5.59 -8.89
CA PHE A 52 -23.39 4.58 -8.12
C PHE A 52 -24.10 5.27 -6.97
N ASN A 53 -25.25 4.71 -6.64
CA ASN A 53 -25.98 5.13 -5.46
C ASN A 53 -25.53 4.27 -4.32
N VAL A 54 -24.89 4.88 -3.32
CA VAL A 54 -24.63 4.21 -2.07
C VAL A 54 -25.88 4.36 -1.21
N ASP A 55 -26.51 3.22 -0.91
CA ASP A 55 -27.58 3.17 0.07
C ASP A 55 -26.96 3.20 1.47
N TYR A 56 -27.30 4.21 2.24
CA TYR A 56 -26.88 4.38 3.63
C TYR A 56 -28.06 4.21 4.60
N ALA A 57 -29.18 3.62 4.15
CA ALA A 57 -30.36 3.42 4.99
C ALA A 57 -30.04 2.66 6.29
N ASP A 58 -29.14 1.69 6.25
CA ASP A 58 -28.67 0.94 7.43
C ASP A 58 -27.98 1.82 8.48
N TYR A 59 -27.48 2.99 8.08
CA TYR A 59 -26.87 3.99 8.96
C TYR A 59 -27.82 5.14 9.31
N GLY A 60 -29.09 5.08 8.92
CA GLY A 60 -30.07 6.16 9.11
C GLY A 60 -29.75 7.43 8.31
N LEU A 61 -28.96 7.31 7.25
CA LEU A 61 -28.55 8.44 6.40
C LEU A 61 -29.25 8.35 5.04
N PRO A 62 -29.54 9.50 4.38
CA PRO A 62 -30.09 9.49 3.04
C PRO A 62 -29.11 8.87 2.06
N SER A 63 -29.63 8.13 1.08
CA SER A 63 -28.84 7.63 -0.05
C SER A 63 -28.08 8.78 -0.71
N LYS A 64 -26.79 8.61 -0.96
CA LYS A 64 -25.99 9.59 -1.72
C LYS A 64 -25.59 9.02 -3.07
N ARG A 65 -25.62 9.92 -4.04
CA ARG A 65 -25.10 9.69 -5.38
C ARG A 65 -23.60 10.00 -5.35
N GLU A 66 -22.78 8.97 -5.39
CA GLU A 66 -21.31 9.09 -5.34
C GLU A 66 -20.72 8.86 -6.74
N VAL A 67 -19.82 9.75 -7.17
CA VAL A 67 -19.12 9.63 -8.46
C VAL A 67 -17.83 8.85 -8.27
N TRP A 68 -17.52 7.95 -9.21
CA TRP A 68 -16.47 6.96 -9.05
C TRP A 68 -15.13 7.52 -9.53
N ALA A 69 -14.19 7.67 -8.60
CA ALA A 69 -12.78 7.61 -8.97
C ALA A 69 -12.28 6.16 -8.90
N ASN A 70 -11.58 5.79 -9.96
CA ASN A 70 -10.66 4.66 -10.12
C ASN A 70 -10.34 3.86 -8.84
N GLY A 71 -10.85 2.63 -8.72
CA GLY A 71 -10.58 1.78 -7.55
C GLY A 71 -11.40 0.49 -7.50
N ILE A 72 -11.38 -0.20 -6.36
CA ILE A 72 -12.26 -1.34 -6.06
C ILE A 72 -13.26 -0.87 -5.02
N ILE A 73 -14.55 -1.10 -5.29
CA ILE A 73 -15.63 -0.82 -4.36
C ILE A 73 -16.41 -2.11 -4.12
N VAL A 74 -16.56 -2.44 -2.85
CA VAL A 74 -17.40 -3.55 -2.40
C VAL A 74 -18.70 -2.95 -1.90
N GLY A 75 -19.77 -3.14 -2.67
CA GLY A 75 -21.11 -2.72 -2.28
C GLY A 75 -21.70 -3.63 -1.21
N HIS A 76 -22.87 -3.24 -0.68
CA HIS A 76 -23.61 -4.05 0.29
C HIS A 76 -23.86 -5.47 -0.26
N GLY A 77 -23.59 -6.48 0.56
CA GLY A 77 -23.71 -7.90 0.17
C GLY A 77 -22.64 -8.43 -0.78
N GLY A 78 -21.71 -7.59 -1.23
CA GLY A 78 -20.56 -8.01 -2.04
C GLY A 78 -19.39 -8.52 -1.19
N ARG A 79 -18.50 -9.34 -1.77
CA ARG A 79 -17.33 -9.88 -1.08
C ARG A 79 -16.04 -9.71 -1.89
N PHE A 80 -15.00 -9.21 -1.23
CA PHE A 80 -13.65 -9.16 -1.79
C PHE A 80 -12.66 -9.93 -0.91
N GLU A 81 -12.00 -10.92 -1.49
CA GLU A 81 -10.97 -11.73 -0.85
C GLU A 81 -9.66 -11.59 -1.63
N CYS A 82 -8.57 -11.25 -0.94
CA CYS A 82 -7.27 -11.07 -1.57
C CYS A 82 -6.16 -11.64 -0.70
N HIS A 83 -5.73 -12.84 -1.04
CA HIS A 83 -4.71 -13.60 -0.31
C HIS A 83 -3.49 -13.76 -1.21
N GLY A 84 -2.52 -12.86 -1.04
CA GLY A 84 -1.22 -12.90 -1.75
C GLY A 84 -0.20 -13.79 -1.05
N ALA A 85 1.01 -13.87 -1.62
CA ALA A 85 2.10 -14.59 -0.99
C ALA A 85 2.36 -13.99 0.41
N PRO A 86 2.39 -14.82 1.47
CA PRO A 86 2.53 -14.34 2.83
C PRO A 86 3.90 -13.70 3.01
N LYS A 87 3.90 -12.46 3.53
CA LYS A 87 5.12 -11.70 3.79
C LYS A 87 4.87 -10.75 4.97
N THR A 88 5.80 -10.71 5.92
CA THR A 88 5.80 -9.74 7.02
C THR A 88 5.74 -8.33 6.43
N SER A 89 4.65 -7.60 6.69
CA SER A 89 4.43 -6.29 6.05
C SER A 89 5.44 -5.24 6.46
N TRP A 90 5.85 -5.30 7.72
CA TRP A 90 6.84 -4.42 8.29
C TRP A 90 7.37 -5.03 9.59
N THR A 91 8.55 -4.60 9.98
CA THR A 91 9.22 -4.92 11.24
C THR A 91 9.99 -3.68 11.70
N ARG A 92 10.89 -3.79 12.67
CA ARG A 92 11.70 -2.66 13.16
C ARG A 92 13.16 -3.02 13.29
N LEU A 93 14.02 -2.01 13.32
CA LEU A 93 15.41 -2.19 13.71
C LEU A 93 15.53 -2.62 15.18
N ARG A 94 16.39 -3.60 15.45
CA ARG A 94 16.79 -3.99 16.82
C ARG A 94 18.19 -3.53 17.22
N ALA A 95 18.90 -2.93 16.29
CA ALA A 95 20.18 -2.29 16.48
C ALA A 95 20.28 -1.10 15.52
N ASP A 96 21.04 -0.07 15.91
CA ASP A 96 21.23 1.11 15.07
C ASP A 96 21.85 0.74 13.72
N ALA A 97 21.35 1.39 12.67
CA ALA A 97 21.89 1.29 11.32
C ALA A 97 22.53 2.64 10.98
N ALA A 98 23.85 2.73 11.06
CA ALA A 98 24.58 3.96 10.73
C ALA A 98 24.54 4.26 9.22
N ALA A 99 24.54 5.54 8.85
CA ALA A 99 24.77 5.96 7.47
C ALA A 99 26.03 5.28 6.89
N GLY A 100 25.96 4.84 5.64
CA GLY A 100 27.00 4.05 4.99
C GLY A 100 26.89 2.53 5.19
N THR A 101 26.06 2.05 6.13
CA THR A 101 25.84 0.60 6.32
C THR A 101 25.01 -0.01 5.21
N ARG A 102 25.19 -1.32 5.01
CA ARG A 102 24.41 -2.15 4.08
C ARG A 102 23.70 -3.30 4.79
N ALA A 103 23.59 -3.24 6.12
CA ALA A 103 23.00 -4.30 6.92
C ALA A 103 21.98 -3.73 7.90
N LEU A 104 20.81 -4.36 7.93
CA LEU A 104 19.76 -4.12 8.91
C LEU A 104 19.68 -5.34 9.84
N ARG A 105 19.48 -5.09 11.13
CA ARG A 105 19.11 -6.13 12.10
C ARG A 105 17.69 -5.86 12.57
N LEU A 106 16.81 -6.83 12.40
CA LEU A 106 15.37 -6.64 12.54
C LEU A 106 14.79 -7.45 13.70
N ASP A 107 13.77 -6.94 14.37
CA ASP A 107 12.99 -7.67 15.36
C ASP A 107 11.51 -7.27 15.28
N PRO A 108 10.60 -8.20 14.97
CA PRO A 108 10.85 -9.61 14.65
C PRO A 108 11.61 -9.83 13.33
N ALA A 109 12.23 -11.01 13.20
CA ALA A 109 12.81 -11.45 11.93
C ALA A 109 11.72 -11.50 10.83
N PRO A 110 11.97 -10.93 9.64
CA PRO A 110 10.95 -10.91 8.59
C PRO A 110 10.75 -12.30 7.97
N ALA A 111 9.49 -12.69 7.80
CA ALA A 111 9.12 -13.89 7.07
C ALA A 111 8.74 -13.53 5.62
N GLY A 112 9.20 -14.35 4.67
CA GLY A 112 8.85 -14.24 3.25
C GLY A 112 9.53 -13.10 2.49
N TRP A 113 10.45 -12.34 3.10
CA TRP A 113 11.26 -11.33 2.39
C TRP A 113 12.30 -12.01 1.50
N GLU A 114 12.54 -11.46 0.32
CA GLU A 114 13.38 -12.06 -0.72
C GLU A 114 14.37 -11.05 -1.32
N VAL A 115 15.40 -11.55 -2.00
CA VAL A 115 16.33 -10.71 -2.76
C VAL A 115 15.57 -9.95 -3.84
N GLY A 116 15.83 -8.65 -3.96
CA GLY A 116 15.13 -7.75 -4.88
C GLY A 116 13.87 -7.10 -4.29
N ASP A 117 13.50 -7.41 -3.05
CA ASP A 117 12.45 -6.66 -2.35
C ASP A 117 12.88 -5.21 -2.13
N GLU A 118 11.96 -4.30 -2.39
CA GLU A 118 12.09 -2.89 -2.06
C GLU A 118 11.58 -2.66 -0.65
N LEU A 119 12.40 -2.05 0.19
CA LEU A 119 12.09 -1.69 1.56
C LEU A 119 11.92 -0.17 1.68
N VAL A 120 11.23 0.26 2.72
CA VAL A 120 11.32 1.60 3.28
C VAL A 120 11.87 1.51 4.69
N VAL A 121 12.86 2.33 5.02
CA VAL A 121 13.38 2.51 6.38
C VAL A 121 12.92 3.88 6.86
N ALA A 122 12.14 3.90 7.95
CA ALA A 122 11.57 5.13 8.49
C ALA A 122 12.66 6.01 9.14
N SER A 123 12.47 7.33 9.07
CA SER A 123 13.29 8.28 9.82
C SER A 123 13.10 8.11 11.32
N THR A 124 14.19 8.26 12.08
CA THR A 124 14.16 8.39 13.55
C THR A 124 14.58 9.79 14.01
N SER A 125 14.69 10.75 13.09
CA SER A 125 14.97 12.15 13.39
C SER A 125 13.70 12.99 13.27
N ALA A 126 13.83 14.30 13.51
CA ALA A 126 12.74 15.25 13.27
C ALA A 126 12.47 15.50 11.77
N SER A 127 13.28 14.96 10.86
CA SER A 127 13.13 15.13 9.43
C SER A 127 12.57 13.88 8.78
N GLU A 128 11.32 13.96 8.29
CA GLU A 128 10.69 12.86 7.53
C GLU A 128 11.46 12.51 6.25
N ALA A 129 12.21 13.48 5.70
CA ALA A 129 13.00 13.34 4.48
C ALA A 129 14.19 12.37 4.63
N GLU A 130 14.53 11.97 5.85
CA GLU A 130 15.55 10.96 6.13
C GLU A 130 15.00 9.53 6.05
N SER A 131 13.71 9.36 5.78
CA SER A 131 13.17 8.05 5.38
C SER A 131 13.67 7.70 3.99
N GLU A 132 14.13 6.46 3.80
CA GLU A 132 14.68 6.07 2.51
C GLU A 132 14.32 4.66 2.06
N ARG A 133 14.41 4.44 0.74
CA ARG A 133 14.20 3.14 0.13
C ARG A 133 15.50 2.38 0.04
N ALA A 134 15.43 1.07 0.22
CA ALA A 134 16.58 0.19 0.08
C ALA A 134 16.16 -1.13 -0.56
N THR A 135 17.00 -1.70 -1.42
CA THR A 135 16.73 -3.00 -2.04
C THR A 135 17.45 -4.11 -1.29
N VAL A 136 16.76 -5.21 -1.03
CA VAL A 136 17.33 -6.40 -0.39
C VAL A 136 18.30 -7.12 -1.33
N SER A 137 19.51 -7.41 -0.84
CA SER A 137 20.52 -8.24 -1.53
C SER A 137 20.67 -9.63 -0.91
N ALA A 138 20.34 -9.80 0.38
CA ALA A 138 20.25 -11.11 1.05
C ALA A 138 19.40 -11.04 2.32
N VAL A 139 18.80 -12.16 2.71
CA VAL A 139 18.06 -12.31 3.97
C VAL A 139 18.60 -13.54 4.72
N ARG A 140 18.96 -13.36 5.99
CA ARG A 140 19.45 -14.43 6.88
C ARG A 140 18.84 -14.25 8.26
N GLY A 141 17.66 -14.86 8.47
CA GLY A 141 16.89 -14.68 9.70
C GLY A 141 16.57 -13.21 9.94
N ASP A 142 17.09 -12.65 11.02
CA ASP A 142 16.90 -11.25 11.41
C ASP A 142 17.87 -10.26 10.73
N GLN A 143 18.85 -10.74 9.96
CA GLN A 143 19.82 -9.91 9.26
C GLN A 143 19.45 -9.78 7.78
N VAL A 144 19.21 -8.55 7.35
CA VAL A 144 18.91 -8.20 5.96
C VAL A 144 20.05 -7.37 5.39
N SER A 145 20.62 -7.82 4.27
CA SER A 145 21.65 -7.08 3.53
C SER A 145 21.03 -6.27 2.40
N LEU A 146 21.63 -5.12 2.11
CA LEU A 146 21.15 -4.14 1.13
C LEU A 146 22.08 -4.07 -0.09
N SER A 147 21.49 -3.77 -1.25
CA SER A 147 22.21 -3.58 -2.52
C SER A 147 23.04 -2.29 -2.55
N ALA A 148 22.64 -1.30 -1.77
CA ALA A 148 23.31 -0.01 -1.62
C ALA A 148 23.42 0.36 -0.14
N ALA A 149 24.33 1.27 0.19
CA ALA A 149 24.48 1.79 1.53
C ALA A 149 23.35 2.77 1.86
N LEU A 150 22.90 2.77 3.12
CA LEU A 150 21.98 3.79 3.63
C LEU A 150 22.65 5.16 3.58
N ARG A 151 21.89 6.20 3.28
CA ARG A 151 22.35 7.59 3.29
C ARG A 151 22.24 8.20 4.68
N TYR A 152 21.29 7.75 5.47
CA TYR A 152 21.01 8.28 6.80
C TYR A 152 21.23 7.21 7.88
N SER A 153 21.41 7.70 9.11
CA SER A 153 21.44 6.84 10.28
C SER A 153 20.02 6.64 10.80
N HIS A 154 19.68 5.39 11.14
CA HIS A 154 18.37 5.02 11.67
C HIS A 154 18.54 4.35 13.03
N GLY A 155 17.79 4.84 14.02
CA GLY A 155 17.82 4.32 15.39
C GLY A 155 17.13 2.97 15.50
N GLY A 156 17.78 2.03 16.18
CA GLY A 156 17.28 0.68 16.42
C GLY A 156 17.59 0.14 17.81
N ALA A 157 18.30 0.91 18.65
CA ALA A 157 18.66 0.52 20.02
C ALA A 157 17.95 1.36 21.10
N TRP A 158 16.77 1.91 20.81
CA TRP A 158 16.07 2.75 21.79
C TRP A 158 15.56 1.91 22.97
N THR A 159 16.06 2.22 24.16
CA THR A 159 15.71 1.52 25.42
C THR A 159 15.01 2.42 26.45
N GLY A 160 14.76 3.68 26.10
CA GLY A 160 14.26 4.69 27.05
C GLY A 160 12.75 4.66 27.28
N ARG A 161 12.34 4.71 28.56
CA ARG A 161 10.96 4.96 29.03
C ARG A 161 9.87 4.03 28.48
N GLY A 162 10.22 2.80 28.10
CA GLY A 162 9.27 1.82 27.57
C GLY A 162 8.67 2.19 26.20
N ALA A 163 9.06 3.32 25.62
CA ALA A 163 8.68 3.69 24.26
C ALA A 163 9.52 2.89 23.27
N ARG A 164 8.91 2.41 22.19
CA ARG A 164 9.61 1.78 21.07
C ARG A 164 9.70 2.77 19.92
N LEU A 165 10.84 3.45 19.81
CA LEU A 165 11.11 4.49 18.80
C LEU A 165 12.10 4.01 17.72
N ASN A 166 12.25 2.69 17.62
CA ASN A 166 13.09 2.04 16.63
C ASN A 166 12.49 2.25 15.24
N ALA A 167 13.32 2.59 14.26
CA ALA A 167 12.91 2.74 12.87
C ALA A 167 12.09 1.54 12.41
N GLU A 168 10.86 1.79 11.96
CA GLU A 168 10.10 0.85 11.17
C GLU A 168 10.79 0.56 9.84
N VAL A 169 10.77 -0.71 9.44
CA VAL A 169 11.22 -1.18 8.14
C VAL A 169 10.06 -1.91 7.48
N GLY A 170 9.50 -1.29 6.45
CA GLY A 170 8.37 -1.83 5.68
C GLY A 170 8.84 -2.44 4.36
N VAL A 171 8.17 -3.50 3.90
CA VAL A 171 8.38 -4.02 2.54
C VAL A 171 7.34 -3.44 1.58
N LEU A 172 7.81 -2.86 0.48
CA LEU A 172 6.99 -2.23 -0.54
C LEU A 172 6.64 -3.20 -1.68
N THR A 173 7.44 -4.27 -1.85
CA THR A 173 7.21 -5.28 -2.88
C THR A 173 6.15 -6.30 -2.45
N ARG A 174 5.06 -6.36 -3.21
CA ARG A 174 3.99 -7.37 -3.11
C ARG A 174 3.75 -8.03 -4.45
N ASN A 175 3.28 -9.28 -4.41
CA ASN A 175 2.98 -10.02 -5.63
C ASN A 175 1.61 -9.67 -6.22
N ILE A 176 0.69 -9.11 -5.43
CA ILE A 176 -0.56 -8.50 -5.90
C ILE A 176 -0.45 -7.00 -5.69
N VAL A 177 -0.61 -6.23 -6.76
CA VAL A 177 -0.47 -4.77 -6.76
C VAL A 177 -1.71 -4.13 -7.37
N PHE A 178 -2.36 -3.27 -6.61
CA PHE A 178 -3.37 -2.33 -7.11
C PHE A 178 -2.75 -0.95 -7.18
N ARG A 179 -2.85 -0.30 -8.33
CA ARG A 179 -2.32 1.06 -8.53
C ARG A 179 -3.25 1.88 -9.42
N GLY A 180 -3.31 3.18 -9.18
CA GLY A 180 -3.85 4.14 -10.14
C GLY A 180 -2.75 4.71 -11.02
N ILE A 181 -3.11 5.13 -12.24
CA ILE A 181 -2.30 6.15 -12.92
C ILE A 181 -2.55 7.50 -12.25
N VAL A 182 -1.48 8.24 -12.00
CA VAL A 182 -1.56 9.61 -11.50
C VAL A 182 -0.92 10.49 -12.56
N ASP A 183 -1.69 11.41 -13.14
CA ASP A 183 -1.13 12.52 -13.89
C ASP A 183 -0.74 13.61 -12.89
N VAL A 184 0.54 13.60 -12.49
CA VAL A 184 1.08 14.56 -11.52
C VAL A 184 1.06 15.98 -12.08
N ALA A 185 1.15 16.17 -13.40
CA ALA A 185 1.12 17.49 -14.01
C ALA A 185 -0.30 18.07 -14.00
N GLU A 186 -1.30 17.26 -14.39
CA GLU A 186 -2.72 17.63 -14.28
C GLU A 186 -3.09 17.93 -12.83
N CYS A 187 -2.69 17.07 -11.90
CA CYS A 187 -2.96 17.28 -10.48
C CYS A 187 -2.26 18.53 -9.92
N ALA A 188 -0.99 18.77 -10.28
CA ALA A 188 -0.27 19.98 -9.89
C ALA A 188 -0.97 21.25 -10.40
N ALA A 189 -1.45 21.23 -11.65
CA ALA A 189 -2.18 22.33 -12.26
C ALA A 189 -3.52 22.59 -11.54
N GLN A 190 -4.26 21.54 -11.19
CA GLN A 190 -5.53 21.63 -10.46
C GLN A 190 -5.35 22.17 -9.04
N LEU A 191 -4.36 21.66 -8.31
CA LEU A 191 -4.04 22.10 -6.95
C LEU A 191 -3.28 23.42 -6.90
N ARG A 192 -2.84 23.94 -8.06
CA ARG A 192 -2.00 25.15 -8.19
C ARG A 192 -0.73 25.08 -7.33
N ILE A 193 -0.10 23.91 -7.30
CA ILE A 193 1.14 23.67 -6.55
C ILE A 193 2.30 23.33 -7.50
N PRO A 194 3.56 23.61 -7.13
CA PRO A 194 4.71 23.17 -7.91
C PRO A 194 4.74 21.64 -8.06
N SER A 195 5.20 21.13 -9.20
CA SER A 195 5.28 19.68 -9.46
C SER A 195 6.09 18.92 -8.40
N ALA A 196 7.10 19.56 -7.79
CA ALA A 196 7.87 18.98 -6.69
C ALA A 196 7.05 18.75 -5.41
N ALA A 197 6.04 19.59 -5.14
CA ALA A 197 5.09 19.41 -4.05
C ALA A 197 3.94 18.47 -4.43
N ALA A 198 3.59 18.41 -5.72
CA ALA A 198 2.57 17.53 -6.27
C ALA A 198 2.90 16.05 -6.06
N THR A 199 4.17 15.65 -6.10
CA THR A 199 4.59 14.26 -5.78
C THR A 199 4.27 13.82 -4.35
N ARG A 200 3.86 14.72 -3.46
CA ARG A 200 3.37 14.38 -2.11
C ARG A 200 1.86 14.56 -2.00
N ALA A 201 1.33 15.64 -2.57
CA ALA A 201 -0.09 16.00 -2.50
C ALA A 201 -1.00 15.19 -3.45
N CYS A 202 -0.47 14.75 -4.59
CA CYS A 202 -1.22 14.05 -5.64
C CYS A 202 -1.26 12.53 -5.48
N TYR A 203 -0.47 11.98 -4.56
CA TYR A 203 -0.60 10.58 -4.14
C TYR A 203 -1.73 10.50 -3.11
N GLY A 204 -2.96 10.64 -3.60
CA GLY A 204 -4.19 10.65 -2.82
C GLY A 204 -5.06 9.43 -3.12
N GLY A 205 -4.50 8.22 -2.98
CA GLY A 205 -5.35 7.04 -2.86
C GLY A 205 -5.87 6.96 -1.43
N GLN A 206 -7.13 7.31 -1.18
CA GLN A 206 -7.76 6.98 0.09
C GLN A 206 -8.10 5.49 0.06
N MET A 207 -7.41 4.69 0.89
CA MET A 207 -7.91 3.35 1.25
C MET A 207 -8.82 3.52 2.47
N ALA A 208 -10.12 3.62 2.24
CA ALA A 208 -11.11 3.56 3.31
C ALA A 208 -11.61 2.12 3.44
N PHE A 209 -11.20 1.44 4.51
CA PHE A 209 -11.81 0.18 4.91
C PHE A 209 -13.02 0.51 5.79
N LEU A 210 -14.20 0.64 5.18
CA LEU A 210 -15.44 0.72 5.93
C LEU A 210 -15.84 -0.72 6.29
N HIS A 211 -15.46 -1.16 7.48
CA HIS A 211 -16.00 -2.40 8.03
C HIS A 211 -17.45 -2.15 8.44
N GLY A 212 -18.40 -2.60 7.62
CA GLY A 212 -19.79 -2.74 8.08
C GLY A 212 -19.84 -3.82 9.16
N PRO A 213 -20.71 -3.69 10.18
CA PRO A 213 -20.82 -4.70 11.23
C PRO A 213 -21.10 -6.06 10.60
N GLY A 214 -20.18 -7.02 10.78
CA GLY A 214 -20.41 -8.40 10.39
C GLY A 214 -21.65 -8.92 11.12
N GLY A 215 -22.66 -9.30 10.36
CA GLY A 215 -23.80 -10.03 10.89
C GLY A 215 -23.31 -11.33 11.53
N ALA A 216 -23.66 -11.52 12.80
CA ALA A 216 -23.59 -12.80 13.49
C ALA A 216 -24.58 -13.80 12.90
#